data_AF-A0A930BQ08-F1
#
_entry.id   AF-A0A930BQ08-F1
#
_cell.length_a   1.000
_cell.length_b   1.000
_cell.length_c   1.000
_cell.angle_alpha   90.00
_cell.angle_beta   90.00
_cell.angle_gamma   90.00
#
_symmetry.space_group_name_H-M   'P 1'
#
loop_
_entity.id
_entity.type
_entity.pdbx_description
1 polymer ?
#
loop_
_entity_poly.entity_id
_entity_poly.type
_entity_poly.pdbx_seq_one_letter_code
_entity_poly.pdbx_strand_id
1 'polypeptide(L)'
;MPDLRVRALQLLTRRDYSRAELKSKLAPHAESEEELDAVLDTLQNERLLSDARYAAQRVVARAGRYGNARLKQELRQKGVAD
;
A
#
# COMPACT_ATOMS: atom_id res chain seq x y z
N MET A 1 20.62 3.45 -10.98
CA MET A 1 19.66 2.68 -10.17
C MET A 1 18.26 2.88 -10.76
N PRO A 2 17.39 1.88 -10.83
CA PRO A 2 15.99 2.11 -11.20
C PRO A 2 15.36 3.04 -10.17
N ASP A 3 14.76 4.12 -10.66
CA ASP A 3 14.01 5.12 -9.90
C ASP A 3 13.02 4.45 -8.92
N LEU A 4 12.96 4.94 -7.67
CA LEU A 4 12.07 4.47 -6.61
C LEU A 4 10.62 4.43 -7.09
N ARG A 5 10.21 5.44 -7.88
CA ARG A 5 8.86 5.50 -8.45
C ARG A 5 8.60 4.34 -9.41
N VAL A 6 9.54 4.02 -10.30
CA VAL A 6 9.41 2.90 -11.24
C VAL A 6 9.27 1.58 -10.48
N ARG A 7 10.04 1.38 -9.40
CA ARG A 7 9.92 0.19 -8.54
C ARG A 7 8.55 0.12 -7.85
N ALA A 8 8.06 1.25 -7.34
CA ALA A 8 6.75 1.33 -6.71
C ALA A 8 5.63 0.99 -7.70
N LEU A 9 5.69 1.52 -8.93
CA LEU A 9 4.74 1.20 -9.99
C LEU A 9 4.76 -0.29 -10.35
N GLN A 10 5.94 -0.91 -10.48
CA GLN A 10 6.06 -2.34 -10.74
C GLN A 10 5.48 -3.22 -9.62
N LEU A 11 5.48 -2.74 -8.37
CA LEU A 11 4.79 -3.42 -7.29
C LEU A 11 3.28 -3.26 -7.46
N LEU A 12 2.81 -2.02 -7.64
CA LEU A 12 1.38 -1.69 -7.78
C LEU A 12 0.70 -2.38 -8.98
N THR A 13 1.42 -2.70 -10.05
CA THR A 13 0.84 -3.49 -11.16
C THR A 13 0.50 -4.94 -10.79
N ARG A 14 1.12 -5.50 -9.74
CA ARG A 14 0.91 -6.90 -9.34
C ARG A 14 -0.29 -7.07 -8.42
N ARG A 15 -0.53 -6.10 -7.54
CA ARG A 15 -1.65 -6.02 -6.60
C ARG A 15 -1.67 -4.64 -5.94
N ASP A 16 -2.77 -4.30 -5.29
CA ASP A 16 -2.79 -3.16 -4.38
C ASP A 16 -1.88 -3.43 -3.17
N TYR A 17 -1.16 -2.40 -2.72
CA TYR A 17 -0.34 -2.39 -1.51
C TYR A 17 -0.80 -1.26 -0.61
N SER A 18 -0.64 -1.43 0.71
CA SER A 18 -0.76 -0.28 1.62
C SER A 18 0.50 0.58 1.57
N ARG A 19 0.39 1.83 2.02
CA ARG A 19 1.56 2.72 2.15
C ARG A 19 2.68 2.07 2.97
N ALA A 20 2.35 1.45 4.09
CA ALA A 20 3.32 0.77 4.95
C ALA A 20 4.00 -0.42 4.27
N GLU A 21 3.26 -1.23 3.50
CA GLU A 21 3.83 -2.35 2.74
C GLU A 21 4.79 -1.85 1.64
N LEU A 22 4.46 -0.76 0.96
CA LEU A 22 5.35 -0.15 -0.03
C LEU A 22 6.59 0.48 0.61
N LYS A 23 6.43 1.23 1.72
CA LYS A 23 7.54 1.84 2.46
C LYS A 23 8.55 0.78 2.88
N SER A 24 8.08 -0.31 3.50
CA SER A 24 8.96 -1.42 3.92
C SER A 24 9.67 -2.10 2.73
N LYS A 25 9.03 -2.22 1.57
CA LYS A 25 9.62 -2.83 0.36
C LYS A 25 10.62 -1.94 -0.36
N LEU A 26 10.44 -0.63 -0.30
CA LEU A 26 11.25 0.35 -1.02
C LEU A 26 12.37 0.93 -0.15
N ALA A 27 12.28 0.83 1.18
CA ALA A 27 13.31 1.30 2.11
C ALA A 27 14.74 0.81 1.78
N PRO A 28 14.98 -0.45 1.37
CA PRO A 28 16.33 -0.91 1.00
C PRO A 28 16.88 -0.29 -0.30
N HIS A 29 16.06 0.47 -1.03
CA HIS A 29 16.39 1.06 -2.32
C HIS A 29 16.34 2.59 -2.31
N ALA A 30 15.95 3.19 -1.18
CA ALA A 30 15.87 4.64 -1.02
C ALA A 30 17.16 5.19 -0.41
N GLU A 31 17.57 6.38 -0.84
CA GLU A 31 18.75 7.05 -0.28
C GLU A 31 18.42 7.70 1.06
N SER A 32 17.18 8.15 1.25
CA SER A 32 16.67 8.64 2.52
C SER A 32 15.20 8.29 2.76
N GLU A 33 14.77 8.40 4.01
CA GLU A 33 13.36 8.22 4.36
C GLU A 33 12.48 9.35 3.80
N GLU A 34 13.01 10.59 3.71
CA GLU A 34 12.28 11.71 3.11
C GLU A 34 12.03 11.52 1.62
N GLU A 35 13.02 11.02 0.87
CA GLU A 35 12.87 10.70 -0.56
C GLU A 35 11.76 9.65 -0.76
N LEU A 36 11.80 8.60 0.05
CA LEU A 36 10.79 7.54 0.01
C LEU A 36 9.40 8.08 0.33
N ASP A 37 9.25 8.87 1.39
CA ASP A 37 7.95 9.44 1.76
C ASP A 37 7.42 10.40 0.68
N ALA A 38 8.29 11.20 0.04
CA ALA A 38 7.90 12.08 -1.08
C ALA A 38 7.39 11.30 -2.31
N VAL A 39 8.03 10.16 -2.63
CA VAL A 39 7.56 9.27 -3.70
C VAL A 39 6.20 8.66 -3.34
N LEU A 40 6.03 8.18 -2.10
CA LEU A 40 4.76 7.61 -1.64
C LEU A 40 3.63 8.65 -1.63
N ASP A 41 3.92 9.88 -1.22
CA ASP A 41 2.98 11.00 -1.25
C ASP A 41 2.55 11.32 -2.68
N THR A 42 3.50 11.36 -3.62
CA THR A 42 3.21 11.58 -5.04
C THR A 42 2.29 10.49 -5.58
N LEU A 43 2.59 9.22 -5.29
CA LEU A 43 1.74 8.09 -5.72
C LEU A 43 0.35 8.14 -5.10
N GLN A 44 0.23 8.62 -3.86
CA GLN A 44 -1.06 8.79 -3.19
C GLN A 44 -1.87 9.94 -3.80
N ASN A 45 -1.22 11.07 -4.10
CA ASN A 45 -1.82 12.23 -4.77
C ASN A 45 -2.28 11.89 -6.20
N GLU A 46 -1.51 11.08 -6.92
CA GLU A 46 -1.88 10.55 -8.24
C GLU A 46 -2.97 9.45 -8.16
N ARG A 47 -3.45 9.12 -6.96
CA ARG A 47 -4.39 8.04 -6.69
C ARG A 47 -3.90 6.70 -7.25
N LEU A 48 -2.59 6.48 -7.34
CA LEU A 48 -1.99 5.20 -7.69
C LEU A 48 -1.84 4.32 -6.44
N LEU A 49 -1.53 4.95 -5.30
CA LEU A 49 -1.58 4.36 -3.96
C LEU A 49 -2.88 4.74 -3.27
N SER A 50 -3.67 3.77 -2.82
CA SER A 50 -4.90 4.03 -2.07
C SER A 50 -5.18 2.90 -1.08
N ASP A 51 -5.02 3.21 0.20
CA ASP A 51 -5.32 2.30 1.30
C ASP A 51 -6.81 1.91 1.32
N ALA A 52 -7.70 2.80 0.89
CA ALA A 52 -9.13 2.53 0.74
C ALA A 52 -9.43 1.49 -0.36
N ARG A 53 -8.76 1.57 -1.52
CA ARG A 53 -8.90 0.54 -2.58
C ARG A 53 -8.31 -0.80 -2.15
N TYR A 54 -7.16 -0.77 -1.49
CA TYR A 54 -6.55 -1.95 -0.89
C TYR A 54 -7.51 -2.64 0.10
N ALA A 55 -8.16 -1.86 0.97
CA ALA A 55 -9.18 -2.38 1.87
C ALA A 55 -10.39 -2.94 1.14
N ALA A 56 -10.96 -2.20 0.18
CA ALA A 56 -12.13 -2.64 -0.57
C ALA A 56 -11.88 -3.96 -1.32
N GLN A 57 -10.76 -4.10 -2.03
CA GLN A 57 -10.41 -5.35 -2.71
C GLN A 57 -10.22 -6.51 -1.72
N ARG A 58 -9.57 -6.25 -0.58
CA ARG A 58 -9.32 -7.28 0.44
C ARG A 58 -10.61 -7.69 1.16
N VAL A 59 -11.56 -6.78 1.35
CA VAL A 59 -12.92 -7.07 1.84
C VAL A 59 -13.65 -7.94 0.84
N VAL A 60 -13.73 -7.55 -0.44
CA VAL A 60 -14.41 -8.33 -1.47
C VAL A 60 -13.81 -9.73 -1.60
N ALA A 61 -12.48 -9.85 -1.59
CA ALA A 61 -11.79 -11.14 -1.71
C ALA A 61 -11.96 -12.08 -0.50
N ARG A 62 -12.32 -11.56 0.68
CA ARG A 62 -12.38 -12.33 1.95
C ARG A 62 -13.75 -12.32 2.64
N ALA A 63 -14.71 -11.53 2.17
CA ALA A 63 -16.07 -11.47 2.70
C ALA A 63 -16.78 -12.83 2.65
N GLY A 64 -16.44 -13.70 1.69
CA GLY A 64 -16.95 -15.06 1.62
C GLY A 64 -16.34 -16.05 2.62
N ARG A 65 -15.25 -15.69 3.34
CA ARG A 65 -14.46 -16.63 4.16
C ARG A 65 -14.21 -16.17 5.60
N TYR A 66 -14.36 -14.88 5.91
CA TYR A 66 -14.13 -14.32 7.25
C TYR A 66 -15.17 -13.27 7.61
N GLY A 67 -15.69 -13.31 8.85
CA GLY A 67 -16.65 -12.31 9.34
C GLY A 67 -16.03 -10.91 9.47
N ASN A 68 -16.86 -9.88 9.23
CA ASN A 68 -16.49 -8.46 9.15
C ASN A 68 -15.55 -7.95 10.25
N ALA A 69 -15.69 -8.45 11.49
CA ALA A 69 -14.87 -8.03 12.62
C ALA A 69 -13.38 -8.41 12.48
N ARG A 70 -13.09 -9.63 12.02
CA ARG A 70 -11.70 -10.11 11.83
C ARG A 70 -11.02 -9.35 10.68
N LEU A 71 -11.81 -9.00 9.68
CA LEU A 71 -11.33 -8.25 8.53
C LEU A 71 -10.99 -6.79 8.89
N LYS A 72 -11.83 -6.14 9.70
CA LYS A 72 -11.58 -4.77 10.19
C LYS A 72 -10.29 -4.70 11.03
N GLN A 73 -10.03 -5.71 11.86
CA GLN A 73 -8.79 -5.80 12.65
C GLN A 73 -7.55 -5.98 11.74
N GLU A 74 -7.64 -6.81 10.71
CA GLU A 74 -6.56 -7.03 9.73
C GLU A 74 -6.28 -5.82 8.84
N LEU A 75 -7.26 -4.96 8.59
CA LEU A 75 -7.09 -3.72 7.84
C LEU A 75 -6.40 -2.65 8.70
N ARG A 76 -6.83 -2.50 9.96
CA ARG A 76 -6.17 -1.62 10.94
C ARG A 76 -4.71 -1.99 11.18
N GLN A 77 -4.40 -3.28 11.30
CA GLN A 77 -3.01 -3.74 11.46
C GLN A 77 -2.12 -3.44 10.24
N LYS A 78 -2.69 -3.22 9.06
CA LYS A 78 -1.94 -2.91 7.83
C LYS A 78 -1.85 -1.41 7.52
N GLY A 79 -2.28 -0.57 8.46
CA GLY A 79 -2.23 0.88 8.34
C GLY A 79 -3.37 1.49 7.53
N VAL A 80 -4.42 0.73 7.21
CA VAL A 80 -5.64 1.32 6.64
C VAL A 80 -6.43 1.94 7.80
N ALA A 81 -6.33 3.27 7.94
CA ALA A 81 -7.19 4.03 8.86
C ALA A 81 -8.64 4.06 8.31
N ASP A 82 -9.62 4.04 9.23
CA ASP A 82 -11.07 4.17 8.92
C ASP A 82 -11.35 5.43 8.08
#